data_AF-A0A1V6BQB9-F1
#
_entry.id   AF-A0A1V6BQB9-F1
#
_cell.length_a   1.000
_cell.length_b   1.000
_cell.length_c   1.000
_cell.angle_alpha   90.00
_cell.angle_beta   90.00
_cell.angle_gamma   90.00
#
_symmetry.space_group_name_H-M   'P 1'
#
loop_
_entity.id
_entity.type
_entity.pdbx_description
1 polymer ?
#
loop_
_entity_poly.entity_id
_entity_poly.type
_entity_poly.pdbx_seq_one_letter_code
_entity_poly.pdbx_strand_id
1 'polypeptide(L)' 'MAITSIRFNKDEEKVLNYLKEHLHYDTSTLLKKALFDLYEDFKDREIIDKVEEKSRNNSLSFCSFNDLLSD' A
#
# COMPACT_ATOMS: atom_id res chain seq x y z
N MET A 1 8.08 19.54 -8.56
CA MET A 1 6.76 19.03 -8.14
C MET A 1 5.99 18.65 -9.40
N ALA A 2 5.68 17.37 -9.61
CA ALA A 2 4.78 16.98 -10.68
C ALA A 2 3.36 17.42 -10.32
N ILE A 3 2.64 18.04 -11.26
CA ILE A 3 1.25 18.44 -11.08
C ILE A 3 0.40 17.41 -11.82
N THR A 4 -0.46 16.73 -11.10
CA THR A 4 -1.41 15.77 -11.67
C THR A 4 -2.81 16.34 -11.50
N SER A 5 -3.52 16.54 -12.62
CA SER A 5 -4.93 16.92 -12.59
C SER A 5 -5.81 15.67 -12.63
N ILE A 6 -6.70 15.56 -11.66
CA ILE A 6 -7.67 14.47 -11.56
C ILE A 6 -9.05 15.11 -11.56
N ARG A 7 -9.94 14.60 -12.42
CA ARG A 7 -11.33 15.05 -12.49
C ARG A 7 -12.20 14.07 -11.71
N PHE A 8 -12.95 14.58 -10.75
CA PHE A 8 -13.90 13.80 -9.98
C PHE A 8 -15.32 14.00 -10.50
N ASN A 9 -16.16 13.00 -10.30
CA ASN A 9 -17.60 13.15 -10.46
C ASN A 9 -18.24 13.78 -9.20
N LYS A 10 -19.54 14.13 -9.28
CA LYS A 10 -20.23 14.81 -8.18
C LYS A 10 -20.33 14.00 -6.89
N ASP A 11 -20.35 12.67 -6.98
CA ASP A 11 -20.48 11.80 -5.82
C ASP A 11 -19.10 11.52 -5.19
N GLU A 12 -18.08 11.35 -6.01
CA GLU A 12 -16.67 11.30 -5.58
C GLU A 12 -16.26 12.59 -4.86
N GLU A 13 -16.67 13.76 -5.37
CA GLU A 13 -16.41 15.04 -4.70
C GLU A 13 -17.06 15.12 -3.31
N LYS A 14 -18.27 14.58 -3.12
CA LYS A 14 -18.92 14.54 -1.81
C LYS A 14 -18.14 13.68 -0.83
N VAL A 15 -17.71 12.50 -1.26
CA VAL A 15 -16.90 11.60 -0.44
C VAL A 15 -15.56 12.26 -0.09
N LEU A 16 -14.91 12.90 -1.06
CA LEU A 16 -13.64 13.57 -0.85
C LEU A 16 -13.76 14.73 0.14
N ASN A 17 -14.84 15.52 0.06
CA ASN A 17 -15.12 16.59 1.02
C ASN A 17 -15.38 16.05 2.42
N TYR A 18 -16.17 14.96 2.55
CA TYR A 18 -16.38 14.30 3.83
C TYR A 18 -15.07 13.82 4.46
N LEU A 19 -14.22 13.15 3.67
CA LEU A 19 -12.92 12.66 4.15
C LEU A 19 -11.98 13.81 4.52
N LYS A 20 -12.01 14.91 3.75
CA LYS A 20 -11.25 16.12 4.03
C LYS A 20 -11.64 16.73 5.39
N GLU A 21 -12.94 16.80 5.68
CA GLU A 21 -13.45 17.32 6.94
C GLU A 21 -13.13 16.39 8.11
N HIS A 22 -13.25 15.07 7.92
CA HIS A 22 -13.05 14.09 8.98
C HIS A 22 -11.57 13.89 9.34
N LEU A 23 -10.68 13.88 8.35
CA LEU A 23 -9.25 13.60 8.53
C LEU A 23 -8.42 14.88 8.62
N HIS A 24 -9.03 16.06 8.43
CA HIS A 24 -8.38 17.38 8.47
C HIS A 24 -7.14 17.51 7.56
N TYR A 25 -7.09 16.74 6.47
CA TYR A 25 -6.03 16.83 5.47
C TYR A 25 -6.51 17.61 4.25
N ASP A 26 -5.58 18.26 3.54
CA ASP A 26 -5.89 18.77 2.21
C ASP A 26 -6.05 17.63 1.20
N THR A 27 -6.79 17.90 0.12
CA THR A 27 -7.10 16.93 -0.91
C THR A 27 -5.85 16.28 -1.52
N SER A 28 -4.77 17.05 -1.71
CA SER A 28 -3.55 16.53 -2.34
C SER A 28 -2.82 15.58 -1.41
N THR A 29 -2.71 15.92 -0.13
CA THR A 29 -2.10 15.05 0.89
C THR A 29 -2.90 13.76 1.08
N LEU A 30 -4.23 13.86 1.11
CA LEU A 30 -5.10 12.69 1.22
C LEU A 30 -4.93 11.73 0.03
N LEU A 31 -4.93 12.26 -1.19
CA LEU A 31 -4.74 11.45 -2.40
C LEU A 31 -3.34 10.82 -2.45
N LYS A 32 -2.29 11.56 -2.09
CA LYS A 32 -0.93 11.02 -2.03
C LYS A 32 -0.83 9.89 -1.03
N LYS A 33 -1.38 10.07 0.17
CA LYS A 33 -1.36 9.05 1.21
C LYS A 33 -2.07 7.79 0.73
N ALA A 34 -3.28 7.93 0.19
CA ALA A 34 -4.03 6.80 -0.35
C ALA A 34 -3.27 6.05 -1.46
N LEU A 35 -2.57 6.77 -2.35
CA LEU A 35 -1.74 6.14 -3.39
C LEU A 35 -0.53 5.40 -2.82
N PHE A 36 0.11 5.95 -1.80
CA PHE A 36 1.22 5.29 -1.11
C PHE A 36 0.74 4.02 -0.42
N ASP A 37 -0.33 4.10 0.35
CA ASP A 37 -0.92 2.95 1.06
C ASP A 37 -1.31 1.84 0.05
N LEU A 38 -1.94 2.19 -1.07
CA LEU A 38 -2.27 1.25 -2.15
C LEU A 38 -1.03 0.61 -2.79
N TYR A 39 0.05 1.37 -2.95
CA TYR A 39 1.29 0.85 -3.51
C TYR A 39 1.99 -0.11 -2.56
N GLU A 40 2.01 0.19 -1.26
CA GLU A 40 2.53 -0.69 -0.22
C GLU A 40 1.73 -2.00 -0.19
N ASP A 41 0.40 -1.94 -0.16
CA ASP A 41 -0.48 -3.10 -0.21
C ASP A 41 -0.24 -3.99 -1.45
N PHE A 42 0.06 -3.36 -2.59
CA PHE A 42 0.38 -4.08 -3.82
C PHE A 42 1.74 -4.79 -3.71
N LYS A 43 2.74 -4.12 -3.14
CA LYS A 43 4.08 -4.70 -2.96
C LYS A 43 4.10 -5.81 -1.93
N ASP A 44 3.36 -5.66 -0.85
CA ASP A 44 3.22 -6.70 0.17
C ASP A 44 2.57 -7.95 -0.42
N ARG A 45 1.51 -7.79 -1.24
CA ARG A 45 0.92 -8.91 -1.99
C ARG A 45 1.92 -9.60 -2.90
N GLU A 46 2.74 -8.84 -3.63
CA GLU A 46 3.78 -9.42 -4.50
C GLU A 46 4.79 -10.27 -3.71
N ILE A 47 5.13 -9.85 -2.49
CA ILE A 47 6.03 -10.61 -1.60
C ILE A 47 5.33 -11.88 -1.10
N ILE A 48 4.08 -11.76 -0.65
CA ILE A 48 3.28 -12.89 -0.16
C ILE A 48 3.15 -13.94 -1.26
N ASP A 49 2.75 -13.55 -2.46
CA ASP A 49 2.55 -14.46 -3.59
C ASP A 49 3.85 -15.23 -3.92
N LYS A 50 5.00 -14.54 -3.93
CA LYS A 50 6.31 -15.19 -4.13
C LYS A 50 6.65 -16.20 -3.04
N VAL A 51 6.31 -15.89 -1.79
CA VAL A 51 6.52 -16.82 -0.66
C VAL A 51 5.58 -18.01 -0.78
N GLU A 52 4.31 -17.79 -1.12
CA GLU A 52 3.35 -18.87 -1.34
C GLU A 52 3.76 -19.80 -2.49
N GLU A 53 4.25 -19.26 -3.61
CA GLU A 53 4.78 -20.06 -4.72
C GLU A 53 5.99 -20.90 -4.30
N LYS A 54 6.92 -20.33 -3.53
CA LYS A 54 8.06 -21.09 -2.97
C LYS A 54 7.61 -22.16 -1.99
N SER A 55 6.54 -21.91 -1.23
CA SER A 55 5.92 -22.89 -0.35
C SER A 55 5.32 -24.06 -1.12
N ARG A 56 4.55 -23.79 -2.18
CA ARG A 56 3.97 -24.82 -3.06
C ARG A 56 5.05 -25.68 -3.72
N ASN A 57 6.19 -25.08 -4.05
CA ASN A 57 7.33 -25.77 -4.65
C ASN A 57 8.24 -26.45 -3.62
N ASN A 58 7.84 -26.49 -2.34
CA ASN A 58 8.54 -27.15 -1.22
C ASN A 58 10.01 -26.69 -1.06
N SER A 59 10.32 -25.46 -1.49
CA SER A 59 11.68 -24.89 -1.50
C SER A 59 11.89 -23.82 -0.42
N LEU A 60 10.95 -23.69 0.52
CA LEU A 60 11.07 -22.79 1.66
C LEU A 60 11.97 -23.41 2.74
N SER A 61 13.16 -22.83 2.90
CA SER A 61 14.00 -23.03 4.09
C SER A 61 13.64 -21.99 5.14
N PHE A 62 13.15 -22.43 6.30
CA PHE A 62 12.96 -21.58 7.46
C PHE A 62 14.30 -21.36 8.17
N CYS A 63 14.67 -20.11 8.41
CA CYS A 63 15.82 -19.79 9.26
C CYS A 63 15.43 -19.96 10.73
N SER A 64 16.29 -20.56 11.54
CA SER A 64 16.10 -20.55 12.99
C SER A 64 16.51 -19.19 13.56
N PHE A 65 16.06 -18.92 14.79
CA PHE A 65 16.43 -17.69 15.51
C PHE A 65 17.95 -17.50 15.62
N ASN A 66 18.72 -18.59 15.74
CA ASN A 66 20.18 -18.53 15.80
C ASN A 66 20.80 -18.13 14.46
N ASP A 67 20.18 -18.51 13.34
CA ASP A 67 20.66 -18.15 12.01
C ASP A 67 20.45 -16.66 11.73
N LEU A 68 19.43 -16.04 12.33
CA LEU A 68 19.14 -14.60 12.20
C LEU A 68 20.06 -13.70 13.03
N LEU A 69 20.68 -14.23 14.09
CA LEU A 69 21.58 -13.50 14.98
C LEU A 69 23.06 -13.63 14.61
N SER A 70 23.36 -14.42 13.57
CA SER A 70 24.73 -14.76 13.17
C SER A 70 25.29 -13.90 12.02
N ASP A 71 24.54 -12.91 11.53
CA ASP A 71 24.97 -11.88 10.56
C ASP A 71 25.37 -10.56 11.25
#